data_AF-A0A059LKW2-F1
#
_entry.id   AF-A0A059LKW2-F1
#
_cell.length_a   1.000
_cell.length_b   1.000
_cell.length_c   1.000
_cell.angle_alpha   90.00
_cell.angle_beta   90.00
_cell.angle_gamma   90.00
#
_symmetry.space_group_name_H-M   'P 1'
#
loop_
_entity.id
_entity.type
_entity.pdbx_description
1 polymer ?
#
loop_
_entity_poly.entity_id
_entity_poly.type
_entity_poly.pdbx_seq_one_letter_code
_entity_poly.pdbx_strand_id
1 'polypeptide(L)'
;MPVPPTDPLKDYLTALEPAIRTSLCLQPFPSQYVERHDRPVIECEPESSHLRSPPITIRRSEQEACLIEPSINSTRISFRFKTTDSLERYILDSYRRFMLRRAEDLEILRRIAILDYDVTFLITYGHLTRYSADGLTAFIIQ
;
A
#
# COMPACT_ATOMS: atom_id res chain seq x y z
N MET A 1 30.10 13.68 14.35
CA MET A 1 30.37 12.79 13.21
C MET A 1 29.71 13.41 11.98
N PRO A 2 30.39 13.51 10.83
CA PRO A 2 29.74 14.02 9.62
C PRO A 2 28.66 13.02 9.20
N VAL A 3 27.44 13.52 9.02
CA VAL A 3 26.32 12.73 8.48
C VAL A 3 26.71 12.37 7.04
N PRO A 4 26.66 11.10 6.62
CA PRO A 4 26.94 10.74 5.25
C PRO A 4 25.99 11.50 4.31
N PRO A 5 26.39 11.76 3.04
CA PRO A 5 25.51 12.41 2.08
C PRO A 5 24.21 11.60 1.95
N THR A 6 23.11 12.21 2.37
CA THR A 6 21.78 11.62 2.38
C THR A 6 21.19 11.71 0.97
N ASP A 7 20.91 10.56 0.37
CA ASP A 7 20.05 10.48 -0.81
C ASP A 7 18.60 10.47 -0.29
N PRO A 8 17.80 11.54 -0.49
CA PRO A 8 16.47 11.64 0.07
C PRO A 8 15.52 10.52 -0.41
N LEU A 9 15.77 9.97 -1.60
CA LEU A 9 15.00 8.83 -2.09
C LEU A 9 15.38 7.57 -1.33
N LYS A 10 16.68 7.31 -1.16
CA LYS A 10 17.16 6.14 -0.41
C LYS A 10 16.66 6.15 1.03
N ASP A 11 16.68 7.30 1.70
CA ASP A 11 16.19 7.42 3.08
C ASP A 11 14.68 7.17 3.15
N TYR A 12 13.92 7.68 2.18
CA TYR A 12 12.48 7.44 2.06
C TYR A 12 12.15 5.96 1.87
N LEU A 13 12.83 5.27 0.94
CA LEU A 13 12.64 3.84 0.70
C LEU A 13 13.06 2.99 1.91
N THR A 14 14.17 3.37 2.56
CA THR A 14 14.66 2.71 3.79
C THR A 14 13.67 2.85 4.95
N ALA A 15 12.95 3.98 5.03
CA ALA A 15 11.89 4.17 6.02
C ALA A 15 10.60 3.40 5.67
N LEU A 16 10.28 3.28 4.38
CA LEU A 16 9.10 2.55 3.91
C LEU A 16 9.20 1.04 4.14
N GLU A 17 10.35 0.45 3.91
CA GLU A 17 10.56 -1.00 4.02
C GLU A 17 10.09 -1.60 5.36
N PRO A 18 10.58 -1.14 6.53
CA PRO A 18 10.12 -1.67 7.81
C PRO A 18 8.66 -1.32 8.09
N ALA A 19 8.17 -0.16 7.65
CA ALA A 19 6.78 0.25 7.87
C ALA A 19 5.80 -0.65 7.10
N ILE A 20 6.12 -0.95 5.83
CA ILE A 20 5.35 -1.89 5.02
C ILE A 20 5.46 -3.29 5.62
N ARG A 21 6.67 -3.78 5.88
CA ARG A 21 6.89 -5.12 6.45
C ARG A 21 6.08 -5.35 7.73
N THR A 22 6.11 -4.41 8.67
CA THR A 22 5.38 -4.50 9.94
C THR A 22 3.87 -4.40 9.77
N SER A 23 3.40 -3.65 8.77
CA SER A 23 1.98 -3.58 8.42
C SER A 23 1.44 -4.86 7.79
N LEU A 24 2.30 -5.79 7.34
CA LEU A 24 1.91 -7.08 6.78
C LEU A 24 1.79 -8.21 7.82
N CYS A 25 1.80 -7.90 9.12
CA CYS A 25 1.51 -8.85 10.19
C CYS A 25 0.00 -9.18 10.27
N LEU A 26 -0.56 -9.73 9.19
CA LEU A 26 -1.99 -10.02 9.06
C LEU A 26 -2.36 -11.38 9.66
N GLN A 27 -3.60 -11.50 10.11
CA GLN A 27 -4.20 -12.71 10.66
C GLN A 27 -5.48 -13.06 9.91
N PRO A 28 -5.86 -14.35 9.82
CA PRO A 28 -7.14 -14.73 9.25
C PRO A 28 -8.27 -14.17 10.13
N PHE A 29 -9.21 -13.46 9.51
CA PHE A 29 -10.35 -12.89 10.21
C PHE A 29 -11.61 -12.97 9.34
N PRO A 30 -12.56 -13.86 9.64
CA PRO A 30 -13.79 -13.99 8.86
C PRO A 30 -14.70 -12.77 9.03
N SER A 31 -15.54 -12.50 8.04
CA SER A 31 -16.49 -11.38 8.09
C SER A 31 -17.49 -11.55 9.23
N GLN A 32 -17.72 -10.46 9.97
CA GLN A 32 -18.70 -10.42 11.07
C GLN A 32 -20.14 -10.16 10.59
N TYR A 33 -20.33 -9.65 9.36
CA TYR A 33 -21.66 -9.31 8.83
C TYR A 33 -22.24 -10.38 7.92
N VAL A 34 -21.39 -11.15 7.24
CA VAL A 34 -21.83 -12.14 6.25
C VAL A 34 -21.17 -13.47 6.56
N GLU A 35 -22.00 -14.46 6.90
CA GLU A 35 -21.53 -15.80 7.21
C GLU A 35 -20.71 -16.39 6.04
N ARG A 36 -19.63 -17.11 6.37
CA ARG A 36 -18.78 -17.84 5.41
C ARG A 36 -18.11 -16.96 4.34
N HIS A 37 -18.01 -15.65 4.56
CA HIS A 37 -17.26 -14.75 3.69
C HIS A 37 -16.00 -14.26 4.39
N ASP A 38 -14.92 -14.15 3.63
CA ASP A 38 -13.73 -13.38 4.01
C ASP A 38 -13.76 -12.08 3.22
N ARG A 39 -13.65 -10.95 3.93
CA ARG A 39 -13.62 -9.62 3.32
C ARG A 39 -12.46 -8.82 3.91
N PRO A 40 -11.76 -8.03 3.08
CA PRO A 40 -10.72 -7.14 3.58
C PRO A 40 -11.35 -6.11 4.53
N VAL A 41 -11.03 -6.23 5.82
CA VAL A 41 -11.48 -5.34 6.89
C VAL A 41 -11.21 -3.88 6.53
N ILE A 42 -10.06 -3.59 5.92
CA ILE A 42 -9.68 -2.21 5.58
C ILE A 42 -10.62 -1.52 4.57
N GLU A 43 -11.36 -2.27 3.76
CA GLU A 43 -12.34 -1.73 2.80
C GLU A 43 -13.79 -1.77 3.33
N CYS A 44 -14.07 -2.56 4.36
CA CYS A 44 -15.43 -2.79 4.84
C CYS A 44 -15.73 -2.08 6.17
N GLU A 45 -14.73 -1.94 7.03
CA GLU A 45 -14.89 -1.36 8.36
C GLU A 45 -14.66 0.16 8.37
N PRO A 46 -15.44 0.92 9.16
CA PRO A 46 -15.21 2.34 9.34
C PRO A 46 -13.85 2.60 10.00
N GLU A 47 -13.31 3.80 9.82
CA GLU A 47 -12.02 4.22 10.40
C GLU A 47 -11.98 4.10 11.93
N SER A 48 -13.12 4.21 12.60
CA SER A 48 -13.25 4.07 14.04
C SER A 48 -13.24 2.61 14.53
N SER A 49 -13.17 1.63 13.64
CA SER A 49 -13.21 0.22 14.01
C SER A 49 -11.92 -0.21 14.71
N HIS A 50 -12.06 -0.93 15.82
CA HIS A 50 -10.93 -1.53 16.55
C HIS A 50 -10.18 -2.59 15.74
N LEU A 51 -10.75 -3.05 14.63
CA LEU A 51 -10.13 -3.99 13.70
C LEU A 51 -9.13 -3.30 12.76
N ARG A 52 -9.11 -1.96 12.75
CA ARG A 52 -8.15 -1.14 12.00
C ARG A 52 -7.11 -0.57 12.95
N SER A 53 -5.87 -0.57 12.49
CA SER A 53 -4.76 0.08 13.18
C SER A 53 -4.63 1.53 12.72
N PRO A 54 -4.05 2.43 13.52
CA PRO A 54 -3.81 3.81 13.11
C PRO A 54 -3.02 3.88 11.79
N PRO A 55 -3.41 4.77 10.86
CA PRO A 55 -2.72 4.90 9.60
C PRO A 55 -1.32 5.50 9.79
N ILE A 56 -0.37 5.02 9.01
CA ILE A 56 1.02 5.50 9.00
C ILE A 56 1.22 6.26 7.69
N THR A 57 1.66 7.52 7.77
CA THR A 57 2.00 8.30 6.57
C THR A 57 3.48 8.63 6.58
N ILE A 58 4.21 8.20 5.55
CA ILE A 58 5.62 8.54 5.34
C ILE A 58 5.69 9.47 4.13
N ARG A 59 6.26 10.65 4.31
CA ARG A 59 6.35 11.69 3.27
C ARG A 59 7.80 11.97 2.93
N ARG A 60 8.11 12.04 1.64
CA ARG A 60 9.38 12.59 1.14
C ARG A 60 9.25 14.09 0.84
N SER A 61 8.07 14.52 0.41
CA SER A 61 7.72 15.93 0.21
C SER A 61 6.22 16.16 0.41
N GLU A 62 5.75 17.39 0.28
CA GLU A 62 4.31 17.70 0.31
C GLU A 62 3.51 17.02 -0.81
N GLN A 63 4.17 16.66 -1.92
CA GLN A 63 3.56 16.05 -3.10
C GLN A 63 3.91 14.57 -3.25
N GLU A 64 4.82 14.03 -2.43
CA GLU A 64 5.30 12.64 -2.52
C GLU A 64 5.17 11.96 -1.17
N ALA A 65 4.27 10.98 -1.10
CA ALA A 65 3.90 10.34 0.15
C ALA A 65 3.42 8.91 -0.05
N CYS A 66 3.55 8.10 0.98
CA CYS A 66 2.93 6.80 1.09
C CYS A 66 2.07 6.76 2.35
N LEU A 67 0.83 6.32 2.19
CA LEU A 67 -0.12 6.06 3.26
C LEU A 67 -0.30 4.56 3.41
N ILE A 68 -0.05 4.06 4.60
CA ILE A 68 -0.20 2.66 4.99
C ILE A 68 -1.34 2.60 6.00
N GLU A 69 -2.37 1.83 5.68
CA GLU A 69 -3.54 1.65 6.52
C GLU A 69 -3.68 0.16 6.84
N PRO A 70 -3.16 -0.27 8.00
CA PRO A 70 -3.24 -1.66 8.41
C PRO A 70 -4.58 -1.99 9.06
N SER A 71 -4.99 -3.25 8.92
CA SER A 71 -6.08 -3.85 9.68
C SER A 71 -5.73 -5.30 10.03
N ILE A 72 -6.61 -5.98 10.76
CA ILE A 72 -6.36 -7.36 11.23
C ILE A 72 -6.06 -8.36 10.10
N ASN A 73 -6.79 -8.31 8.97
CA ASN A 73 -6.65 -9.30 7.87
C ASN A 73 -6.25 -8.70 6.53
N SER A 74 -6.08 -7.38 6.46
CA SER A 74 -5.74 -6.68 5.23
C SER A 74 -5.02 -5.37 5.48
N THR A 75 -4.16 -4.96 4.57
CA THR A 75 -3.45 -3.68 4.61
C THR A 75 -3.58 -2.98 3.28
N ARG A 76 -3.92 -1.71 3.33
CA ARG A 76 -3.98 -0.83 2.16
C ARG A 76 -2.74 0.06 2.13
N ILE A 77 -2.04 0.08 1.00
CA ILE A 77 -0.80 0.86 0.82
C ILE A 77 -0.97 1.75 -0.39
N SER A 78 -0.95 3.06 -0.20
CA SER A 78 -1.25 4.03 -1.25
C SER A 78 -0.09 4.98 -1.47
N PHE A 79 0.35 5.09 -2.72
CA PHE A 79 1.44 5.95 -3.14
C PHE A 79 0.91 7.16 -3.90
N ARG A 80 1.47 8.32 -3.55
CA ARG A 80 1.30 9.57 -4.27
C ARG A 80 2.67 9.99 -4.81
N PHE A 81 2.76 10.14 -6.12
CA PHE A 81 3.98 10.48 -6.81
C PHE A 81 4.03 11.98 -7.11
N LYS A 82 5.23 12.56 -7.02
CA LYS A 82 5.45 13.93 -7.43
C LYS A 82 5.35 14.02 -8.95
N THR A 83 4.45 14.88 -9.45
CA THR A 83 4.35 15.24 -10.86
C THR A 83 4.53 16.74 -11.01
N THR A 84 5.36 17.17 -11.94
CA THR A 84 5.73 18.57 -12.19
C THR A 84 4.92 19.21 -13.32
N ASP A 85 4.37 18.41 -14.24
CA ASP A 85 3.53 18.88 -15.34
C ASP A 85 2.40 17.88 -15.70
N SER A 86 1.59 18.26 -16.70
CA SER A 86 0.49 17.44 -17.21
C SER A 86 0.96 16.24 -18.02
N LEU A 87 2.17 16.26 -18.57
CA LEU A 87 2.74 15.16 -19.34
C LEU A 87 3.15 14.01 -18.41
N GLU A 88 3.86 14.30 -17.32
CA GLU A 88 4.20 13.35 -16.27
C GLU A 88 2.93 12.73 -15.68
N ARG A 89 1.90 13.55 -15.44
CA ARG A 89 0.59 13.05 -14.99
C ARG A 89 -0.03 12.06 -15.99
N TYR A 90 -0.02 12.40 -17.27
CA TYR A 90 -0.55 11.53 -18.33
C TYR A 90 0.22 10.21 -18.45
N ILE A 91 1.55 10.27 -18.32
CA ILE A 91 2.42 9.08 -18.33
C ILE A 91 2.11 8.20 -17.12
N LEU A 92 2.02 8.78 -15.92
CA LEU A 92 1.67 8.06 -14.69
C LEU A 92 0.31 7.36 -14.81
N ASP A 93 -0.72 8.07 -15.31
CA ASP A 93 -2.05 7.50 -15.52
C ASP A 93 -2.04 6.37 -16.57
N SER A 94 -1.23 6.50 -17.62
CA SER A 94 -1.07 5.46 -18.65
C SER A 94 -0.34 4.23 -18.11
N TYR A 95 0.71 4.43 -17.31
CA TYR A 95 1.44 3.36 -16.64
C TYR A 95 0.56 2.64 -15.62
N ARG A 96 -0.19 3.38 -14.81
CA ARG A 96 -1.18 2.83 -13.87
C ARG A 96 -2.20 1.95 -14.58
N ARG A 97 -2.81 2.42 -15.67
CA ARG A 97 -3.77 1.63 -16.46
C ARG A 97 -3.13 0.37 -17.03
N PHE A 98 -1.86 0.45 -17.43
CA PHE A 98 -1.11 -0.72 -17.89
C PHE A 98 -0.86 -1.73 -16.76
N MET A 99 -0.44 -1.28 -15.58
CA MET A 99 -0.24 -2.13 -14.40
C MET A 99 -1.55 -2.81 -13.99
N LEU A 100 -2.67 -2.10 -14.01
CA LEU A 100 -3.99 -2.69 -13.71
C LEU A 100 -4.40 -3.81 -14.67
N ARG A 101 -3.99 -3.76 -15.94
CA ARG A 101 -4.26 -4.87 -16.89
C ARG A 101 -3.44 -6.12 -16.59
N ARG A 102 -2.29 -5.98 -15.93
CA ARG A 102 -1.42 -7.10 -15.51
C ARG A 102 -1.60 -7.50 -14.05
N ALA A 103 -2.38 -6.72 -13.30
CA ALA A 103 -2.66 -6.97 -11.90
C ALA A 103 -3.51 -8.22 -11.66
N GLU A 104 -4.10 -8.81 -12.70
CA GLU A 104 -4.87 -10.06 -12.59
C GLU A 104 -4.00 -11.21 -12.06
N ASP A 105 -2.71 -11.24 -12.38
CA ASP A 105 -1.81 -12.31 -11.94
C ASP A 105 -1.35 -12.15 -10.48
N LEU A 106 -1.29 -10.91 -9.97
CA LEU A 106 -0.81 -10.61 -8.61
C LEU A 106 -1.95 -10.35 -7.62
N GLU A 107 -3.14 -9.95 -8.08
CA GLU A 107 -4.35 -9.65 -7.30
C GLU A 107 -4.18 -8.63 -6.14
N ILE A 108 -3.01 -8.00 -6.00
CA ILE A 108 -2.69 -7.06 -4.91
C ILE A 108 -2.96 -5.59 -5.26
N LEU A 109 -3.24 -5.25 -6.52
CA LEU A 109 -3.49 -3.87 -6.94
C LEU A 109 -5.00 -3.54 -6.91
N ARG A 110 -5.36 -2.43 -6.27
CA ARG A 110 -6.73 -1.92 -6.26
C ARG A 110 -7.05 -1.27 -7.60
N ARG A 111 -8.20 -1.63 -8.19
CA ARG A 111 -8.65 -1.11 -9.51
C ARG A 111 -8.76 0.42 -9.57
N ILE A 112 -9.10 1.04 -8.44
CA ILE A 112 -9.21 2.48 -8.27
C ILE A 112 -8.29 2.83 -7.10
N ALA A 113 -7.44 3.85 -7.24
CA ALA A 113 -6.68 4.36 -6.11
C ALA A 113 -7.61 5.06 -5.10
N ILE A 114 -7.17 5.22 -3.86
CA ILE A 114 -7.89 6.08 -2.91
C ILE A 114 -7.79 7.56 -3.31
N LEU A 115 -8.66 8.39 -2.76
CA LEU A 115 -8.69 9.83 -3.05
C LEU A 115 -7.33 10.46 -2.75
N ASP A 116 -6.84 11.30 -3.67
CA ASP A 116 -5.54 12.01 -3.61
C ASP A 116 -4.28 11.12 -3.71
N TYR A 117 -4.42 9.84 -4.03
CA TYR A 117 -3.30 8.94 -4.31
C TYR A 117 -3.38 8.39 -5.74
N ASP A 118 -2.24 7.96 -6.27
CA ASP A 118 -2.11 7.54 -7.65
C ASP A 118 -2.24 6.03 -7.81
N VAL A 119 -1.60 5.27 -6.91
CA VAL A 119 -1.60 3.80 -6.90
C VAL A 119 -1.94 3.31 -5.51
N THR A 120 -2.84 2.33 -5.42
CA THR A 120 -3.19 1.68 -4.16
C THR A 120 -3.04 0.18 -4.29
N PHE A 121 -2.29 -0.41 -3.37
CA PHE A 121 -2.22 -1.85 -3.14
C PHE A 121 -3.19 -2.24 -2.02
N LEU A 122 -3.83 -3.39 -2.19
CA LEU A 122 -4.64 -4.05 -1.18
C LEU A 122 -4.04 -5.44 -0.94
N ILE A 123 -3.36 -5.59 0.20
CA ILE A 123 -2.80 -6.88 0.61
C ILE A 123 -3.74 -7.52 1.61
N THR A 124 -4.09 -8.78 1.39
CA THR A 124 -4.95 -9.56 2.29
C THR A 124 -4.15 -10.70 2.90
N TYR A 125 -4.68 -11.29 3.98
CA TYR A 125 -4.12 -12.52 4.54
C TYR A 125 -4.01 -13.62 3.49
N GLY A 126 -4.97 -13.73 2.56
CA GLY A 126 -4.90 -14.68 1.45
C GLY A 126 -3.68 -14.50 0.55
N HIS A 127 -3.21 -13.26 0.34
CA HIS A 127 -1.96 -13.02 -0.41
C HIS A 127 -0.74 -13.54 0.36
N LEU A 128 -0.74 -13.41 1.68
CA LEU A 128 0.34 -13.93 2.54
C LEU A 128 0.38 -15.46 2.66
N THR A 129 -0.69 -16.15 2.25
CA THR A 129 -0.65 -17.62 2.07
C THR A 129 0.09 -18.05 0.82
N ARG A 130 0.23 -17.16 -0.18
CA ARG A 130 0.88 -17.43 -1.47
C ARG A 130 2.28 -16.82 -1.57
N TYR A 131 2.49 -15.67 -0.93
CA TYR A 131 3.72 -14.88 -1.02
C TYR A 131 4.24 -14.56 0.38
N SER A 132 5.56 -14.49 0.54
CA SER A 132 6.15 -14.04 1.81
C SER A 132 5.93 -12.54 2.01
N ALA A 133 5.80 -12.10 3.25
CA ALA A 133 5.72 -10.67 3.59
C ALA A 133 6.94 -9.90 3.06
N ASP A 134 8.13 -10.50 3.14
CA ASP A 134 9.38 -9.94 2.62
C ASP A 134 9.37 -9.82 1.10
N GLY A 135 8.82 -10.83 0.40
CA GLY A 135 8.69 -10.81 -1.06
C GLY A 135 7.70 -9.74 -1.54
N LEU A 136 6.56 -9.60 -0.87
CA LEU A 136 5.60 -8.54 -1.17
C LEU A 136 6.17 -7.15 -0.86
N THR A 137 6.87 -7.01 0.27
CA THR A 137 7.51 -5.74 0.65
C THR A 137 8.56 -5.34 -0.39
N ALA A 138 9.43 -6.27 -0.79
CA ALA A 138 10.42 -6.02 -1.83
C ALA A 138 9.76 -5.67 -3.17
N PHE A 139 8.70 -6.38 -3.56
CA PHE A 139 7.95 -6.10 -4.79
C PHE A 139 7.33 -4.70 -4.81
N ILE A 140 6.80 -4.22 -3.67
CA ILE A 140 6.18 -2.89 -3.59
C ILE A 140 7.22 -1.76 -3.67
N ILE A 141 8.44 -2.01 -3.21
CA ILE A 141 9.50 -1.00 -3.12
C ILE A 141 10.34 -0.92 -4.40
N GLN A 142 10.40 -2.01 -5.17
CA GLN A 142 11.16 -2.11 -6.43
C GLN A 142 10.49 -1.39 -7.59
#